data_AF-N1WIG9-F1
#
_entry.id   AF-N1WIG9-F1
#
_cell.length_a   1.000
_cell.length_b   1.000
_cell.length_c   1.000
_cell.angle_alpha   90.00
_cell.angle_beta   90.00
_cell.angle_gamma   90.00
#
_symmetry.space_group_name_H-M   'P 1'
#
loop_
_entity.id
_entity.type
_entity.pdbx_description
1 polymer ?
#
loop_
_entity_poly.entity_id
_entity_poly.type
_entity_poly.pdbx_seq_one_letter_code
_entity_poly.pdbx_strand_id
1 'polypeptide(L)'
;MSELVPFLKLRKQSKIIASLEAIERFPLEIDWGQIIEYQISNLRNGINKVGIPDLIIAQNVIQNKAMLFTLDKHFKQMSKNIKLKVY
;
A
#
# COMPACT_ATOMS: atom_id res chain seq x y z
N MET A 1 -3.63 5.74 -8.47
CA MET A 1 -4.59 6.49 -9.31
C MET A 1 -4.55 8.00 -9.06
N SER A 2 -4.42 8.43 -7.81
CA SER A 2 -4.43 9.84 -7.40
C SER A 2 -3.43 10.75 -8.12
N GLU A 3 -2.21 10.29 -8.40
CA GLU A 3 -1.20 11.11 -9.09
C GLU A 3 -1.23 10.96 -10.61
N LEU A 4 -1.41 9.73 -11.09
CA LEU A 4 -1.33 9.41 -12.52
C LEU A 4 -2.57 9.85 -13.30
N VAL A 5 -3.78 9.68 -12.74
CA VAL A 5 -5.03 10.00 -13.45
C VAL A 5 -5.16 11.51 -13.75
N PRO A 6 -4.88 12.45 -12.82
CA PRO A 6 -4.92 13.88 -13.13
C PRO A 6 -3.95 14.27 -14.24
N PHE A 7 -2.72 13.75 -14.21
CA PHE A 7 -1.73 13.99 -15.25
C PHE A 7 -2.20 13.49 -16.62
N LEU A 8 -2.77 12.29 -16.69
CA LEU A 8 -3.33 11.72 -17.92
C LEU A 8 -4.54 12.50 -18.42
N LYS A 9 -5.39 13.03 -17.52
CA LYS A 9 -6.53 13.90 -17.87
C LYS A 9 -6.06 15.19 -18.54
N LEU A 10 -5.04 15.86 -17.99
CA LEU A 10 -4.45 17.05 -18.60
C LEU A 10 -3.90 16.77 -20.01
N ARG A 11 -3.38 15.55 -20.23
CA ARG A 11 -2.90 15.09 -21.54
C ARG A 11 -3.97 14.45 -22.43
N LYS A 12 -5.25 14.48 -22.03
CA LYS A 12 -6.40 13.91 -22.75
C LYS A 12 -6.25 12.42 -23.09
N GLN A 13 -5.56 11.64 -22.24
CA GLN A 13 -5.29 10.21 -22.44
C GLN A 13 -6.42 9.32 -21.90
N SER A 14 -7.63 9.41 -22.48
CA SER A 14 -8.83 8.74 -21.99
C SER A 14 -8.75 7.21 -21.99
N LYS A 15 -8.12 6.60 -22.99
CA LYS A 15 -7.96 5.14 -23.08
C LYS A 15 -7.14 4.57 -21.92
N ILE A 16 -6.03 5.23 -21.58
CA ILE A 16 -5.15 4.80 -20.47
C ILE A 16 -5.90 4.93 -19.14
N ILE A 17 -6.66 6.01 -18.96
CA ILE A 17 -7.49 6.20 -17.76
C ILE A 17 -8.50 5.07 -17.62
N ALA A 18 -9.23 4.72 -18.68
CA ALA A 18 -10.20 3.62 -18.65
C ALA A 18 -9.54 2.28 -18.30
N SER A 19 -8.35 1.98 -18.83
CA SER A 19 -7.60 0.77 -18.47
C SER A 19 -7.17 0.75 -17.01
N LEU A 20 -6.74 1.89 -16.46
CA LEU A 20 -6.41 1.98 -15.03
C LEU A 20 -7.66 1.80 -14.17
N GLU A 21 -8.77 2.44 -14.54
CA GLU A 21 -10.02 2.40 -13.76
C GLU A 21 -10.67 1.01 -13.74
N ALA A 22 -10.38 0.16 -14.74
CA ALA A 22 -10.82 -1.22 -14.81
C ALA A 22 -10.06 -2.17 -13.85
N ILE A 23 -8.96 -1.73 -13.25
CA ILE A 23 -8.23 -2.52 -12.25
C ILE A 23 -9.12 -2.69 -11.01
N GLU A 24 -9.19 -3.93 -10.53
CA GLU A 24 -9.94 -4.29 -9.32
C GLU A 24 -9.51 -3.44 -8.12
N ARG A 25 -10.49 -2.97 -7.35
CA ARG A 25 -10.27 -2.17 -6.14
C ARG A 25 -10.67 -2.99 -4.93
N PHE A 26 -9.68 -3.29 -4.09
CA PHE A 26 -9.95 -3.96 -2.82
C PHE A 26 -10.69 -3.01 -1.86
N PRO A 27 -11.68 -3.50 -1.10
CA PRO A 27 -12.30 -2.74 -0.03
C PRO A 27 -11.24 -2.37 1.02
N LEU A 28 -11.29 -1.13 1.48
CA LEU A 28 -10.39 -0.64 2.52
C LEU A 28 -11.07 -0.76 3.88
N GLU A 29 -10.61 -1.70 4.70
CA GLU A 29 -11.10 -1.91 6.07
C GLU A 29 -9.97 -1.68 7.06
N ILE A 30 -10.01 -0.54 7.75
CA ILE A 30 -8.93 -0.15 8.67
C ILE A 30 -9.17 -0.77 10.05
N ASP A 31 -8.29 -1.68 10.45
CA ASP A 31 -8.20 -2.18 11.83
C ASP A 31 -7.06 -1.45 12.55
N TRP A 32 -7.43 -0.44 13.35
CA TRP A 32 -6.49 0.36 14.11
C TRP A 32 -5.68 -0.42 15.15
N GLY A 33 -6.24 -1.50 15.70
CA GLY A 33 -5.53 -2.36 16.66
C GLY A 33 -4.34 -3.03 15.98
N GLN A 34 -4.57 -3.63 14.82
CA GLN A 34 -3.50 -4.23 14.02
C GLN A 34 -2.49 -3.19 13.49
N ILE A 35 -2.92 -1.97 13.15
CA ILE A 35 -1.99 -0.89 12.76
C ILE A 35 -1.03 -0.57 13.91
N ILE A 36 -1.52 -0.51 15.15
CA ILE A 36 -0.68 -0.31 16.34
C ILE A 36 0.30 -1.48 16.50
N GLU A 37 -0.15 -2.73 16.32
CA GLU A 37 0.72 -3.91 16.40
C GLU A 37 1.84 -3.86 15.33
N TYR A 38 1.52 -3.48 14.10
CA TYR A 38 2.50 -3.30 13.04
C TYR A 38 3.50 -2.20 13.38
N GLN A 39 3.04 -1.08 13.92
CA GLN A 39 3.93 -0.01 14.34
C GLN A 39 4.86 -0.44 15.48
N ILE A 40 4.36 -1.18 16.47
CA ILE A 40 5.17 -1.76 17.55
C ILE A 40 6.21 -2.71 16.97
N SER A 41 5.81 -3.59 16.03
CA SER A 41 6.73 -4.52 15.35
C SER A 41 7.83 -3.77 14.60
N ASN A 42 7.48 -2.71 13.86
CA ASN A 42 8.43 -1.89 13.13
C ASN A 42 9.44 -1.20 14.05
N LEU A 43 8.97 -0.56 15.12
CA LEU A 43 9.83 0.11 16.10
C LEU A 43 10.80 -0.87 16.78
N ARG A 44 10.32 -2.05 17.18
CA ARG A 44 11.16 -3.10 17.77
C ARG A 44 12.27 -3.58 16.84
N ASN A 45 12.03 -3.53 15.53
CA ASN A 45 12.98 -3.96 14.51
C ASN A 45 13.78 -2.80 13.88
N GLY A 46 13.74 -1.61 14.49
CA GLY A 46 14.47 -0.43 14.02
C GLY A 46 13.95 0.18 12.72
N ILE A 47 12.75 -0.22 12.28
CA ILE A 47 12.06 0.36 11.11
C ILE A 47 11.30 1.60 11.60
N ASN A 48 11.99 2.72 11.60
CA ASN A 48 11.48 3.99 12.13
C ASN A 48 10.81 4.84 11.05
N LYS A 49 9.98 5.80 11.48
CA LYS A 49 9.34 6.81 10.60
C LYS A 49 8.46 6.22 9.49
N VAL A 50 7.90 5.03 9.70
CA VAL A 50 6.86 4.48 8.82
C VAL A 50 5.59 5.31 9.00
N GLY A 51 5.01 5.77 7.89
CA GLY A 51 3.79 6.55 7.92
C GLY A 51 2.57 5.68 8.22
N ILE A 52 1.56 6.24 8.88
CA ILE A 52 0.26 5.57 9.03
C ILE A 52 -0.34 5.14 7.67
N PRO A 53 -0.26 5.94 6.58
CA PRO A 53 -0.70 5.48 5.26
C PRO A 53 0.01 4.23 4.77
N ASP A 54 1.31 4.07 5.05
CA ASP A 54 2.07 2.88 4.65
C ASP A 54 1.59 1.64 5.41
N LEU A 55 1.29 1.79 6.71
CA LEU A 55 0.71 0.71 7.52
C LEU A 55 -0.68 0.32 7.02
N ILE A 56 -1.50 1.29 6.63
CA ILE A 56 -2.83 1.06 6.06
C ILE A 56 -2.72 0.31 4.73
N ILE A 57 -1.77 0.68 3.86
CA ILE A 57 -1.52 -0.05 2.60
C ILE A 57 -1.07 -1.49 2.90
N ALA A 58 -0.14 -1.68 3.83
CA ALA A 58 0.34 -3.01 4.21
C ALA A 58 -0.79 -3.90 4.77
N GLN A 59 -1.63 -3.34 5.65
CA GLN A 59 -2.82 -4.00 6.19
C GLN A 59 -3.79 -4.40 5.07
N ASN A 60 -4.13 -3.47 4.18
CA ASN A 60 -5.08 -3.73 3.09
C ASN A 60 -4.59 -4.87 2.17
N VAL A 61 -3.28 -4.91 1.87
CA VAL A 61 -2.68 -5.98 1.08
C VAL A 61 -2.77 -7.33 1.80
N ILE A 62 -2.47 -7.37 3.10
CA ILE A 62 -2.51 -8.60 3.91
C ILE A 62 -3.94 -9.13 4.03
N GLN A 63 -4.91 -8.28 4.37
CA GLN A 63 -6.32 -8.63 4.52
C GLN A 63 -6.89 -9.23 3.23
N ASN A 64 -6.56 -8.63 2.08
CA ASN A 64 -7.04 -9.08 0.76
C ASN A 64 -6.16 -10.18 0.13
N LYS A 65 -5.17 -10.71 0.87
CA LYS A 65 -4.23 -11.74 0.38
C LYS A 65 -3.53 -11.37 -0.94
N ALA A 66 -3.35 -10.07 -1.17
CA ALA A 66 -2.75 -9.53 -2.37
C ALA A 66 -1.21 -9.53 -2.27
N MET A 67 -0.56 -9.10 -3.35
CA MET A 67 0.88 -8.84 -3.39
C MET A 67 1.11 -7.35 -3.67
N LEU A 68 2.03 -6.74 -2.93
CA LEU A 68 2.38 -5.35 -3.10
C LEU A 68 3.53 -5.18 -4.09
N PHE A 69 3.29 -4.47 -5.19
CA PHE A 69 4.38 -3.94 -6.01
C PHE A 69 4.82 -2.58 -5.45
N THR A 70 6.10 -2.42 -5.12
CA THR A 70 6.61 -1.18 -4.50
C THR A 70 8.09 -0.93 -4.79
N LEU A 71 8.43 0.34 -4.93
CA LEU A 71 9.81 0.83 -4.96
C LEU A 71 10.27 1.36 -3.59
N ASP A 72 9.34 1.51 -2.64
CA ASP A 72 9.64 2.02 -1.31
C ASP A 72 10.25 0.92 -0.42
N LYS A 73 11.42 1.25 0.13
CA LYS A 73 12.20 0.36 1.01
C LYS A 73 11.47 0.01 2.29
N HIS A 74 10.58 0.86 2.81
CA HIS A 74 9.87 0.60 4.06
C HIS A 74 9.06 -0.69 3.95
N PHE A 75 8.31 -0.90 2.86
CA PHE A 75 7.56 -2.14 2.66
C PHE A 75 8.46 -3.38 2.54
N LYS A 76 9.62 -3.26 1.89
CA LYS A 76 10.60 -4.35 1.80
C LYS A 76 11.25 -4.68 3.16
N GLN A 77 11.33 -3.70 4.06
CA GLN A 77 11.80 -3.93 5.42
C GLN A 77 10.70 -4.53 6.29
N MET A 78 9.47 -4.01 6.19
CA MET A 78 8.30 -4.50 6.91
C MET A 78 8.00 -5.98 6.59
N SER A 79 8.12 -6.39 5.33
CA SER A 79 7.85 -7.78 4.90
C SER A 79 8.72 -8.85 5.58
N LYS A 80 9.80 -8.45 6.25
CA LYS A 80 10.63 -9.36 7.07
C LYS A 80 9.99 -9.71 8.41
N ASN A 81 9.13 -8.83 8.94
CA ASN A 81 8.59 -8.90 10.30
C ASN A 81 7.06 -9.04 10.34
N ILE A 82 6.38 -8.66 9.26
CA ILE A 82 4.94 -8.87 9.07
C ILE A 82 4.70 -9.70 7.80
N LYS A 83 3.57 -10.42 7.72
CA LYS A 83 3.22 -11.32 6.60
C LYS A 83 2.86 -10.59 5.30
N LEU A 84 3.52 -9.48 5.01
CA LEU A 84 3.34 -8.69 3.80
C LEU A 84 4.10 -9.34 2.64
N LYS A 85 3.39 -9.70 1.57
CA LYS A 85 3.99 -10.20 0.33
C LYS A 85 4.32 -9.03 -0.58
N VAL A 86 5.58 -8.92 -1.00
CA VAL A 86 6.08 -7.88 -1.90
C VAL A 86 6.67 -8.55 -3.14
N TYR A 87 6.46 -7.97 -4.32
CA TYR A 87 7.06 -8.40 -5.59
C TYR A 87 8.51 -7.91 -5.73
#